data_AF-A0A2K4ICG9-F1
#
_entry.id   AF-A0A2K4ICG9-F1
#
_cell.length_a   1.000
_cell.length_b   1.000
_cell.length_c   1.000
_cell.angle_alpha   90.00
_cell.angle_beta   90.00
_cell.angle_gamma   90.00
#
_symmetry.space_group_name_H-M   'P 1'
#
loop_
_entity.id
_entity.type
_entity.pdbx_description
1 polymer ?
#
loop_
_entity_poly.entity_id
_entity_poly.type
_entity_poly.pdbx_seq_one_letter_code
_entity_poly.pdbx_strand_id
1 'polypeptide(L)'
;MRDRHRHKVSALMAAKKGAGARDPLVVAANKLTAEARKRYEADRARRIGDQSSILSADDMAGLYDHKRGLFTTLGGEFRPLTVDDLIAFRAAVHDIQRRHGQRKGNVPVSGASGGILAKQVINLSAPDDRARATREIHRIIPVSNSGGVVHIQTNASAKSNVARHHVYVQFLDYDMVLADGNNALEAARRMLAGKLKFDCDCGRHTYWYRYIASIGNFNYGRPEDGFPRIRNPTMKGIACKHVIRVMATITAGATFNLYAKSMIERGRRTLSNKKSMVTVAEQQKFVEQALRDAQKSKRGSVIRTAEEKKAQRQAQPSYQRQQEARRVKAANDKLRASKPDKVNRKVSAVQHQALTAAMKAQGFSAKQIAAALSAVERT
;
A
#
# COMPACT_ATOMS: atom_id res chain seq x y z
N MET A 1 -47.10 44.04 10.60
CA MET A 1 -46.38 43.02 11.43
C MET A 1 -46.31 41.60 10.84
N ARG A 2 -46.82 41.32 9.61
CA ARG A 2 -46.83 39.94 9.05
C ARG A 2 -45.69 39.59 8.08
N ASP A 3 -44.88 40.55 7.62
CA ASP A 3 -43.81 40.27 6.63
C ASP A 3 -42.45 39.86 7.21
N ARG A 4 -42.16 40.15 8.48
CA ARG A 4 -40.88 39.74 9.10
C ARG A 4 -40.80 38.25 9.45
N HIS A 5 -41.93 37.52 9.39
CA HIS A 5 -41.96 36.08 9.63
C HIS A 5 -41.67 35.23 8.38
N ARG A 6 -42.00 35.70 7.18
CA ARG A 6 -41.72 34.95 5.93
C ARG A 6 -40.23 34.92 5.58
N HIS A 7 -39.47 35.98 5.89
CA HIS A 7 -38.02 35.99 5.65
C HIS A 7 -37.21 35.16 6.65
N LYS A 8 -37.66 35.03 7.91
CA LYS A 8 -36.99 34.15 8.88
C LYS A 8 -37.21 32.66 8.57
N VAL A 9 -38.39 32.27 8.07
CA VAL A 9 -38.65 30.87 7.68
C VAL A 9 -37.92 30.49 6.39
N SER A 10 -37.78 31.41 5.44
CA SER A 10 -36.99 31.18 4.21
C SER A 10 -35.48 31.07 4.48
N ALA A 11 -34.94 31.88 5.39
CA ALA A 11 -33.54 31.79 5.83
C ALA A 11 -33.25 30.50 6.65
N LEU A 12 -34.21 30.02 7.46
CA LEU A 12 -34.10 28.73 8.16
C LEU A 12 -34.23 27.51 7.22
N MET A 13 -34.96 27.65 6.11
CA MET A 13 -35.03 26.62 5.05
C MET A 13 -33.79 26.63 4.14
N ALA A 14 -33.14 27.79 3.96
CA ALA A 14 -31.87 27.90 3.24
C ALA A 14 -30.66 27.43 4.08
N ALA A 15 -30.70 27.62 5.41
CA ALA A 15 -29.64 27.15 6.32
C ALA A 15 -29.58 25.61 6.49
N LYS A 16 -30.65 24.89 6.12
CA LYS A 16 -30.65 23.41 6.08
C LYS A 16 -30.02 22.82 4.82
N LYS A 17 -29.65 23.63 3.82
CA LYS A 17 -28.88 23.20 2.64
C LYS A 17 -27.36 23.17 2.87
N GLY A 18 -26.90 23.35 4.11
CA GLY A 18 -25.50 23.25 4.53
C GLY A 18 -25.13 21.95 5.27
N ALA A 19 -26.00 20.96 5.35
CA ALA A 19 -25.60 19.61 5.75
C ALA A 19 -24.92 18.97 4.54
N GLY A 20 -23.58 18.95 4.53
CA GLY A 20 -22.77 18.43 3.42
C GLY A 20 -23.37 17.15 2.84
N ALA A 21 -23.58 17.14 1.52
CA ALA A 21 -24.17 16.00 0.83
C ALA A 21 -23.44 14.72 1.25
N ARG A 22 -24.18 13.77 1.82
CA ARG A 22 -23.64 12.47 2.25
C ARG A 22 -22.97 11.81 1.06
N ASP A 23 -21.76 11.25 1.27
CA ASP A 23 -21.08 10.54 0.19
C ASP A 23 -21.96 9.36 -0.27
N PRO A 24 -22.28 9.22 -1.57
CA PRO A 24 -23.24 8.22 -2.06
C PRO A 24 -22.76 6.78 -1.85
N LEU A 25 -21.47 6.57 -1.52
CA LEU A 25 -20.94 5.26 -1.17
C LEU A 25 -21.05 4.93 0.32
N VAL A 26 -21.35 5.91 1.18
CA VAL A 26 -21.55 5.69 2.61
C VAL A 26 -22.93 5.06 2.83
N VAL A 27 -22.92 3.82 3.30
CA VAL A 27 -24.11 2.99 3.52
C VAL A 27 -23.97 2.29 4.86
N ALA A 28 -25.09 1.99 5.52
CA ALA A 28 -25.10 1.26 6.79
C ALA A 28 -24.28 -0.05 6.70
N ALA A 29 -23.38 -0.26 7.67
CA ALA A 29 -22.43 -1.38 7.68
C ALA A 29 -23.11 -2.76 7.64
N ASN A 30 -24.30 -2.91 8.22
CA ASN A 30 -25.08 -4.15 8.17
C ASN A 30 -25.48 -4.50 6.73
N LYS A 31 -25.95 -3.51 5.96
CA LYS A 31 -26.32 -3.68 4.55
C LYS A 31 -25.09 -4.04 3.71
N LEU A 32 -23.96 -3.39 3.95
CA LEU A 32 -22.70 -3.68 3.27
C LEU A 32 -22.14 -5.07 3.59
N THR A 33 -22.26 -5.51 4.84
CA THR A 33 -21.91 -6.88 5.25
C THR A 33 -22.81 -7.90 4.54
N ALA A 34 -24.12 -7.66 4.49
CA ALA A 34 -25.06 -8.54 3.81
C ALA A 34 -24.80 -8.60 2.29
N GLU A 35 -24.52 -7.46 1.66
CA GLU A 35 -24.12 -7.36 0.25
C GLU A 35 -22.85 -8.17 -0.03
N ALA A 36 -21.82 -8.01 0.80
CA ALA A 36 -20.58 -8.77 0.70
C ALA A 36 -20.83 -10.28 0.80
N ARG A 37 -21.57 -10.72 1.84
CA ARG A 37 -21.90 -12.13 2.05
C ARG A 37 -22.60 -12.74 0.83
N LYS A 38 -23.64 -12.07 0.32
CA LYS A 38 -24.38 -12.50 -0.88
C LYS A 38 -23.46 -12.68 -2.09
N ARG A 39 -22.50 -11.77 -2.29
CA ARG A 39 -21.54 -11.87 -3.41
C ARG A 39 -20.57 -13.03 -3.25
N TYR A 40 -20.08 -13.27 -2.04
CA TYR A 40 -19.20 -14.41 -1.76
C TYR A 40 -19.92 -15.75 -1.93
N GLU A 41 -21.17 -15.83 -1.48
CA GLU A 41 -22.01 -17.02 -1.66
C GLU A 41 -22.30 -17.25 -3.15
N ALA A 42 -22.68 -16.21 -3.90
CA ALA A 42 -22.93 -16.32 -5.34
C ALA A 42 -21.66 -16.73 -6.11
N ASP A 43 -20.51 -16.16 -5.78
CA ASP A 43 -19.23 -16.57 -6.36
C ASP A 43 -18.92 -18.04 -6.04
N ARG A 44 -19.10 -18.46 -4.79
CA ARG A 44 -18.88 -19.86 -4.38
C ARG A 44 -19.78 -20.82 -5.16
N ALA A 45 -21.08 -20.52 -5.23
CA ALA A 45 -22.04 -21.35 -5.96
C ALA A 45 -21.66 -21.49 -7.44
N ARG A 46 -21.27 -20.37 -8.09
CA ARG A 46 -20.76 -20.40 -9.46
C ARG A 46 -19.50 -21.26 -9.60
N ARG A 47 -18.52 -21.12 -8.69
CA ARG A 47 -17.29 -21.93 -8.76
C ARG A 47 -17.54 -23.43 -8.59
N ILE A 48 -18.52 -23.81 -7.78
CA ILE A 48 -18.95 -25.21 -7.63
C ILE A 48 -19.57 -25.71 -8.94
N GLY A 49 -20.43 -24.91 -9.58
CA GLY A 49 -21.01 -25.25 -10.89
C GLY A 49 -19.98 -25.35 -12.02
N ASP A 50 -18.90 -24.57 -11.96
CA ASP A 50 -17.87 -24.49 -13.00
C ASP A 50 -16.78 -25.58 -12.87
N GLN A 51 -16.84 -26.49 -11.89
CA GLN A 51 -15.75 -27.42 -11.55
C GLN A 51 -15.20 -28.22 -12.76
N SER A 52 -16.06 -28.66 -13.67
CA SER A 52 -15.64 -29.40 -14.87
C SER A 52 -14.74 -28.58 -15.81
N SER A 53 -14.83 -27.25 -15.77
CA SER A 53 -14.05 -26.31 -16.59
C SER A 53 -12.79 -25.76 -15.92
N ILE A 54 -12.61 -26.08 -14.62
CA ILE A 54 -11.52 -25.59 -13.78
C ILE A 54 -10.34 -26.57 -13.83
N LEU A 55 -9.13 -26.05 -14.09
CA LEU A 55 -7.92 -26.84 -13.99
C LEU A 55 -7.50 -26.92 -12.51
N SER A 56 -7.61 -28.10 -11.92
CA SER A 56 -7.35 -28.37 -10.50
C SER A 56 -5.87 -28.62 -10.22
N ALA A 57 -5.53 -28.75 -8.93
CA ALA A 57 -4.19 -29.18 -8.52
C ALA A 57 -3.86 -30.61 -8.98
N ASP A 58 -4.85 -31.50 -8.94
CA ASP A 58 -4.73 -32.90 -9.37
C ASP A 58 -4.50 -33.02 -10.88
N ASP A 59 -5.18 -32.17 -11.67
CA ASP A 59 -4.95 -32.07 -13.10
C ASP A 59 -3.48 -31.71 -13.39
N MET A 60 -2.96 -30.71 -12.68
CA MET A 60 -1.55 -30.31 -12.80
C MET A 60 -0.58 -31.35 -12.22
N ALA A 61 -1.03 -32.30 -11.41
CA ALA A 61 -0.22 -33.41 -10.91
C ALA A 61 -0.12 -34.57 -11.94
N GLY A 62 -0.88 -34.52 -13.03
CA GLY A 62 -0.88 -35.52 -14.09
C GLY A 62 -2.19 -36.30 -14.22
N LEU A 63 -3.21 -35.98 -13.41
CA LEU A 63 -4.53 -36.62 -13.47
C LEU A 63 -5.49 -35.92 -14.46
N TYR A 64 -4.95 -35.05 -15.32
CA TYR A 64 -5.75 -34.29 -16.27
C TYR A 64 -6.34 -35.18 -17.37
N ASP A 65 -7.67 -35.24 -17.45
CA ASP A 65 -8.37 -35.90 -18.56
C ASP A 65 -8.43 -34.99 -19.79
N HIS A 66 -7.72 -35.37 -20.86
CA HIS A 66 -7.68 -34.64 -22.13
C HIS A 66 -9.07 -34.49 -22.78
N LYS A 67 -10.04 -35.37 -22.47
CA LYS A 67 -11.42 -35.28 -22.98
C LYS A 67 -12.15 -34.04 -22.49
N ARG A 68 -11.69 -33.42 -21.40
CA ARG A 68 -12.24 -32.15 -20.89
C ARG A 68 -11.95 -30.97 -21.81
N GLY A 69 -11.00 -31.11 -22.75
CA GLY A 69 -10.75 -30.11 -23.80
C GLY A 69 -10.50 -28.70 -23.26
N LEU A 70 -9.77 -28.57 -22.14
CA LEU A 70 -9.47 -27.27 -21.57
C LEU A 70 -8.53 -26.47 -22.50
N PHE A 71 -8.63 -25.15 -22.42
CA PHE A 71 -7.86 -24.20 -23.23
C PHE A 71 -6.86 -23.42 -22.37
N THR A 72 -5.87 -22.79 -22.99
CA THR A 72 -4.94 -21.89 -22.33
C THR A 72 -4.72 -20.67 -23.18
N THR A 73 -4.26 -19.59 -22.55
CA THR A 73 -3.68 -18.44 -23.25
C THR A 73 -2.18 -18.31 -22.98
N LEU A 74 -1.54 -19.38 -22.52
CA LEU A 74 -0.08 -19.44 -22.33
C LEU A 74 0.59 -19.33 -23.71
N GLY A 75 1.48 -18.33 -23.85
CA GLY A 75 2.07 -17.96 -25.14
C GLY A 75 1.34 -16.84 -25.88
N GLY A 76 0.21 -16.36 -25.36
CA GLY A 76 -0.53 -15.19 -25.88
C GLY A 76 -1.72 -15.53 -26.78
N GLU A 77 -1.85 -16.78 -27.21
CA GLU A 77 -2.94 -17.25 -28.09
C GLU A 77 -3.90 -18.18 -27.36
N PHE A 78 -5.19 -18.10 -27.69
CA PHE A 78 -6.20 -19.01 -27.16
C PHE A 78 -6.16 -20.36 -27.89
N ARG A 79 -5.60 -21.38 -27.25
CA ARG A 79 -5.39 -22.71 -27.84
C ARG A 79 -5.68 -23.84 -26.85
N PRO A 80 -5.87 -25.10 -27.31
CA PRO A 80 -6.01 -26.25 -26.43
C PRO A 80 -4.80 -26.40 -25.48
N LEU A 81 -5.08 -26.91 -24.28
CA LEU A 81 -4.09 -27.18 -23.25
C LEU A 81 -3.25 -28.41 -23.61
N THR A 82 -1.93 -28.28 -23.50
CA THR A 82 -0.96 -29.37 -23.75
C THR A 82 -0.31 -29.84 -22.45
N VAL A 83 0.40 -30.97 -22.52
CA VAL A 83 1.19 -31.50 -21.38
C VAL A 83 2.29 -30.52 -20.97
N ASP A 84 2.95 -29.88 -21.93
CA ASP A 84 3.98 -28.87 -21.66
C ASP A 84 3.44 -27.67 -20.90
N ASP A 85 2.18 -27.28 -21.16
CA ASP A 85 1.53 -26.21 -20.40
C ASP A 85 1.36 -26.60 -18.92
N LEU A 86 1.00 -27.86 -18.64
CA LEU A 86 0.88 -28.34 -17.26
C LEU A 86 2.22 -28.30 -16.52
N ILE A 87 3.31 -28.64 -17.21
CA ILE A 87 4.67 -28.54 -16.66
C ILE A 87 5.01 -27.08 -16.36
N ALA A 88 4.75 -26.17 -17.29
CA ALA A 88 4.99 -24.74 -17.12
C ALA A 88 4.15 -24.17 -15.95
N PHE A 89 2.89 -24.58 -15.83
CA PHE A 89 2.01 -24.18 -14.73
C PHE A 89 2.51 -24.68 -13.38
N ARG A 90 2.93 -25.95 -13.28
CA ARG A 90 3.51 -26.52 -12.07
C ARG A 90 4.78 -25.77 -11.65
N ALA A 91 5.65 -25.45 -12.61
CA ALA A 91 6.85 -24.66 -12.37
C ALA A 91 6.51 -23.25 -11.83
N ALA A 92 5.51 -22.58 -12.41
CA ALA A 92 5.04 -21.28 -11.94
C ALA A 92 4.45 -21.34 -10.52
N VAL A 93 3.68 -22.38 -10.19
CA VAL A 93 3.15 -22.59 -8.83
C VAL A 93 4.28 -22.78 -7.82
N HIS A 94 5.26 -23.63 -8.14
CA HIS A 94 6.41 -23.87 -7.27
C HIS A 94 7.22 -22.59 -7.05
N ASP A 95 7.37 -21.77 -8.08
CA ASP A 95 8.07 -20.51 -8.00
C ASP A 95 7.37 -19.49 -7.08
N ILE A 96 6.04 -19.34 -7.19
CA ILE A 96 5.26 -18.52 -6.26
C ILE A 96 5.39 -19.05 -4.82
N GLN A 97 5.24 -20.36 -4.62
CA GLN A 97 5.37 -20.99 -3.30
C GLN A 97 6.75 -20.73 -2.68
N ARG A 98 7.84 -20.83 -3.46
CA ARG A 98 9.19 -20.50 -3.00
C ARG A 98 9.33 -19.03 -2.60
N ARG A 99 8.88 -18.10 -3.45
CA ARG A 99 8.95 -16.65 -3.18
C ARG A 99 8.20 -16.24 -1.91
N HIS A 100 7.15 -16.98 -1.56
CA HIS A 100 6.35 -16.74 -0.36
C HIS A 100 6.68 -17.69 0.80
N GLY A 101 7.84 -18.38 0.75
CA GLY A 101 8.34 -19.20 1.84
C GLY A 101 7.51 -20.45 2.15
N GLN A 102 6.62 -20.84 1.23
CA GLN A 102 5.83 -22.07 1.36
C GLN A 102 6.63 -23.31 0.91
N ARG A 103 7.76 -23.11 0.20
CA ARG A 103 8.65 -24.17 -0.27
C ARG A 103 10.13 -23.81 -0.15
N LYS A 104 10.96 -24.81 0.13
CA LYS A 104 12.43 -24.75 0.04
C LYS A 104 12.88 -25.77 -1.00
N GLY A 105 13.40 -25.28 -2.14
CA GLY A 105 13.63 -26.13 -3.30
C GLY A 105 12.31 -26.75 -3.78
N ASN A 106 12.27 -28.08 -3.87
CA ASN A 106 11.07 -28.84 -4.24
C ASN A 106 10.25 -29.34 -3.04
N VAL A 107 10.64 -29.02 -1.81
CA VAL A 107 9.98 -29.53 -0.60
C VAL A 107 9.05 -28.47 0.02
N PRO A 108 7.76 -28.81 0.30
CA PRO A 108 6.87 -27.98 1.12
C PRO A 108 7.42 -27.72 2.51
N VAL A 109 7.30 -26.48 3.00
CA VAL A 109 7.70 -26.13 4.36
C VAL A 109 6.51 -26.34 5.29
N SER A 110 6.59 -27.34 6.17
CA SER A 110 5.59 -27.55 7.22
C SER A 110 5.56 -26.34 8.16
N GLY A 111 4.36 -25.84 8.49
CA GLY A 111 4.19 -24.70 9.38
C GLY A 111 4.61 -23.34 8.82
N ALA A 112 4.78 -23.20 7.50
CA ALA A 112 5.15 -21.92 6.89
C ALA A 112 4.21 -20.78 7.30
N SER A 113 4.74 -19.74 7.93
CA SER A 113 3.96 -18.57 8.34
C SER A 113 3.40 -17.84 7.12
N GLY A 114 2.08 -17.90 6.96
CA GLY A 114 1.36 -17.25 5.87
C GLY A 114 1.37 -15.73 5.95
N GLY A 115 0.69 -15.11 5.00
CA GLY A 115 0.54 -13.67 4.90
C GLY A 115 1.64 -12.97 4.12
N ILE A 116 1.36 -11.71 3.77
CA ILE A 116 2.21 -10.86 2.96
C ILE A 116 2.20 -9.43 3.50
N LEU A 117 3.30 -8.69 3.33
CA LEU A 117 3.34 -7.28 3.73
C LEU A 117 2.55 -6.40 2.74
N ALA A 118 1.82 -5.40 3.21
CA ALA A 118 1.10 -4.45 2.35
C ALA A 118 2.01 -3.82 1.27
N LYS A 119 3.27 -3.50 1.65
CA LYS A 119 4.29 -2.98 0.73
C LYS A 119 4.72 -4.00 -0.34
N GLN A 120 4.82 -5.28 0.02
CA GLN A 120 5.11 -6.35 -0.94
C GLN A 120 3.96 -6.50 -1.94
N VAL A 121 2.70 -6.37 -1.49
CA VAL A 121 1.53 -6.35 -2.38
C VAL A 121 1.69 -5.29 -3.47
N ILE A 122 2.04 -4.07 -3.09
CA ILE A 122 2.25 -2.98 -4.05
C ILE A 122 3.43 -3.28 -5.00
N ASN A 123 4.55 -3.75 -4.46
CA ASN A 123 5.76 -4.00 -5.25
C ASN A 123 5.58 -5.10 -6.29
N LEU A 124 4.89 -6.20 -5.93
CA LEU A 124 4.68 -7.36 -6.79
C LEU A 124 3.41 -7.23 -7.67
N SER A 125 2.69 -6.11 -7.59
CA SER A 125 1.51 -5.88 -8.42
C SER A 125 1.88 -5.62 -9.88
N ALA A 126 0.95 -5.87 -10.81
CA ALA A 126 1.13 -5.48 -12.21
C ALA A 126 1.11 -3.94 -12.35
N PRO A 127 1.95 -3.34 -13.23
CA PRO A 127 1.95 -1.90 -13.45
C PRO A 127 0.59 -1.33 -13.88
N ASP A 128 -0.13 -2.05 -14.76
CA ASP A 128 -1.49 -1.65 -15.20
C ASP A 128 -2.47 -1.60 -14.03
N ASP A 129 -2.48 -2.63 -13.17
CA ASP A 129 -3.36 -2.66 -12.01
C ASP A 129 -3.01 -1.56 -10.98
N ARG A 130 -1.73 -1.18 -10.83
CA ARG A 130 -1.32 -0.01 -10.03
C ARG A 130 -1.79 1.31 -10.64
N ALA A 131 -1.67 1.47 -11.96
CA ALA A 131 -2.11 2.66 -12.67
C ALA A 131 -3.64 2.82 -12.56
N ARG A 132 -4.38 1.72 -12.73
CA ARG A 132 -5.84 1.69 -12.55
C ARG A 132 -6.27 1.92 -11.10
N ALA A 133 -5.56 1.35 -10.12
CA ALA A 133 -5.79 1.65 -8.71
C ALA A 133 -5.66 3.15 -8.42
N THR A 134 -4.64 3.77 -9.00
CA THR A 134 -4.38 5.21 -8.92
C THR A 134 -5.51 6.03 -9.55
N ARG A 135 -5.95 5.65 -10.76
CA ARG A 135 -6.85 6.46 -11.59
C ARG A 135 -8.32 6.23 -11.30
N GLU A 136 -8.73 5.06 -10.83
CA GLU A 136 -10.14 4.68 -10.76
C GLU A 136 -10.66 4.48 -9.34
N ILE A 137 -9.78 4.14 -8.38
CA ILE A 137 -10.20 3.86 -7.00
C ILE A 137 -9.82 5.03 -6.11
N HIS A 138 -10.81 5.79 -5.66
CA HIS A 138 -10.66 7.03 -4.91
C HIS A 138 -11.25 6.96 -3.51
N ARG A 139 -12.13 5.98 -3.25
CA ARG A 139 -12.85 5.84 -1.99
C ARG A 139 -12.50 4.52 -1.35
N ILE A 140 -12.16 4.60 -0.07
CA ILE A 140 -11.88 3.46 0.80
C ILE A 140 -12.57 3.77 2.12
N ILE A 141 -13.45 2.88 2.56
CA ILE A 141 -14.29 3.11 3.72
C ILE A 141 -14.27 1.85 4.58
N PRO A 142 -13.72 1.89 5.80
CA PRO A 142 -13.83 0.78 6.73
C PRO A 142 -15.30 0.56 7.11
N VAL A 143 -15.76 -0.68 7.04
CA VAL A 143 -17.15 -1.07 7.28
C VAL A 143 -17.31 -1.74 8.64
N SER A 144 -16.41 -2.65 8.98
CA SER A 144 -16.41 -3.35 10.27
C SER A 144 -15.04 -3.91 10.60
N ASN A 145 -14.79 -4.14 11.89
CA ASN A 145 -13.67 -4.93 12.38
C ASN A 145 -14.18 -6.14 13.16
N SER A 146 -13.58 -7.31 12.96
CA SER A 146 -13.84 -8.53 13.73
C SER A 146 -12.50 -9.17 14.09
N GLY A 147 -11.98 -8.90 15.28
CA GLY A 147 -10.74 -9.52 15.78
C GLY A 147 -9.55 -9.35 14.82
N GLY A 148 -9.31 -8.15 14.30
CA GLY A 148 -8.19 -7.90 13.37
C GLY A 148 -8.52 -8.16 11.90
N VAL A 149 -9.74 -8.60 11.60
CA VAL A 149 -10.26 -8.67 10.24
C VAL A 149 -11.07 -7.42 9.95
N VAL A 150 -10.56 -6.58 9.05
CA VAL A 150 -11.24 -5.37 8.61
C VAL A 150 -11.95 -5.64 7.29
N HIS A 151 -13.27 -5.44 7.29
CA HIS A 151 -14.08 -5.33 6.09
C HIS A 151 -14.00 -3.89 5.59
N ILE A 152 -13.59 -3.72 4.34
CA ILE A 152 -13.37 -2.44 3.70
C ILE A 152 -14.19 -2.40 2.42
N GLN A 153 -14.92 -1.30 2.23
CA GLN A 153 -15.56 -0.98 0.96
C GLN A 153 -14.65 -0.09 0.12
N THR A 154 -14.62 -0.36 -1.18
CA THR A 154 -14.02 0.53 -2.18
C THR A 154 -15.05 0.92 -3.22
N ASN A 155 -14.90 2.09 -3.87
CA ASN A 155 -15.68 2.38 -5.07
C ASN A 155 -15.27 1.42 -6.20
N ALA A 156 -16.19 1.12 -7.09
CA ALA A 156 -15.85 0.46 -8.34
C ALA A 156 -15.43 1.49 -9.41
N SER A 157 -14.86 1.01 -10.50
CA SER A 157 -14.60 1.85 -11.68
C SER A 157 -15.88 2.20 -12.42
N ALA A 158 -15.86 3.27 -13.21
CA ALA A 158 -16.98 3.69 -14.06
C ALA A 158 -17.51 2.58 -14.99
N LYS A 159 -16.64 1.69 -15.47
CA LYS A 159 -17.02 0.55 -16.33
C LYS A 159 -17.54 -0.68 -15.57
N SER A 160 -17.69 -0.59 -14.25
CA SER A 160 -18.17 -1.72 -13.43
C SER A 160 -19.69 -1.81 -13.45
N ASN A 161 -20.22 -3.02 -13.34
CA ASN A 161 -21.65 -3.27 -13.18
C ASN A 161 -22.16 -3.07 -11.74
N VAL A 162 -21.25 -2.81 -10.80
CA VAL A 162 -21.56 -2.54 -9.39
C VAL A 162 -20.96 -1.21 -8.97
N ALA A 163 -21.57 -0.54 -8.00
CA ALA A 163 -21.06 0.75 -7.49
C ALA A 163 -19.83 0.60 -6.58
N ARG A 164 -19.65 -0.56 -5.95
CA ARG A 164 -18.67 -0.79 -4.90
C ARG A 164 -18.16 -2.23 -4.88
N HIS A 165 -16.98 -2.42 -4.31
CA HIS A 165 -16.39 -3.72 -4.06
C HIS A 165 -16.03 -3.88 -2.58
N HIS A 166 -16.00 -5.13 -2.13
CA HIS A 166 -15.69 -5.51 -0.77
C HIS A 166 -14.31 -6.16 -0.71
N VAL A 167 -13.48 -5.65 0.17
CA VAL A 167 -12.14 -6.14 0.46
C VAL A 167 -12.10 -6.53 1.92
N TYR A 168 -11.61 -7.73 2.22
CA TYR A 168 -11.32 -8.16 3.58
C TYR A 168 -9.82 -8.19 3.77
N VAL A 169 -9.36 -7.67 4.90
CA VAL A 169 -7.93 -7.68 5.29
C VAL A 169 -7.83 -8.19 6.72
N GLN A 170 -7.13 -9.30 6.91
CA GLN A 170 -6.80 -9.84 8.22
C GLN A 170 -5.38 -9.45 8.57
N PHE A 171 -5.21 -8.73 9.67
CA PHE A 171 -3.92 -8.43 10.26
C PHE A 171 -3.51 -9.57 11.18
N LEU A 172 -2.43 -10.29 10.84
CA LEU A 172 -2.01 -11.48 11.59
C LEU A 172 -1.43 -11.13 12.97
N ASP A 173 -0.88 -9.93 13.10
CA ASP A 173 -0.27 -9.44 14.32
C ASP A 173 -1.29 -8.79 15.28
N TYR A 174 -2.58 -8.81 14.97
CA TYR A 174 -3.61 -8.09 15.73
C TYR A 174 -3.65 -8.50 17.21
N ASP A 175 -3.77 -9.80 17.50
CA ASP A 175 -3.86 -10.28 18.88
C ASP A 175 -2.57 -9.98 19.67
N MET A 176 -1.41 -10.10 19.01
CA MET A 176 -0.13 -9.74 19.60
C MET A 176 -0.07 -8.25 19.97
N VAL A 177 -0.48 -7.33 19.08
CA VAL A 177 -0.41 -5.90 19.38
C VAL A 177 -1.49 -5.44 20.37
N LEU A 178 -2.59 -6.19 20.50
CA LEU A 178 -3.59 -5.95 21.53
C LEU A 178 -3.01 -6.20 22.92
N ALA A 179 -2.30 -7.32 23.08
CA ALA A 179 -1.67 -7.75 24.33
C ALA A 179 -0.41 -6.95 24.69
N ASP A 180 0.20 -6.27 23.72
CA ASP A 180 1.38 -5.43 23.92
C ASP A 180 1.07 -4.20 24.79
N GLY A 181 1.98 -3.82 25.68
CA GLY A 181 1.88 -2.66 26.57
C GLY A 181 2.07 -1.30 25.86
N ASN A 182 2.46 -1.32 24.59
CA ASN A 182 2.63 -0.11 23.78
C ASN A 182 1.34 0.72 23.67
N ASN A 183 1.49 2.04 23.44
CA ASN A 183 0.33 2.89 23.22
C ASN A 183 -0.43 2.47 21.95
N ALA A 184 -1.73 2.77 21.88
CA ALA A 184 -2.60 2.25 20.81
C ALA A 184 -2.17 2.68 19.40
N LEU A 185 -1.52 3.85 19.25
CA LEU A 185 -1.07 4.34 17.95
C LEU A 185 0.19 3.59 17.49
N GLU A 186 1.13 3.33 18.39
CA GLU A 186 2.32 2.51 18.11
C GLU A 186 1.94 1.07 17.80
N ALA A 187 1.06 0.48 18.61
CA ALA A 187 0.49 -0.85 18.37
C ALA A 187 -0.18 -0.93 16.99
N ALA A 188 -0.98 0.08 16.63
CA ALA A 188 -1.60 0.17 15.31
C ALA A 188 -0.56 0.25 14.18
N ARG A 189 0.48 1.09 14.30
CA ARG A 189 1.53 1.20 13.29
C ARG A 189 2.33 -0.10 13.13
N ARG A 190 2.62 -0.79 14.23
CA ARG A 190 3.30 -2.09 14.23
C ARG A 190 2.45 -3.14 13.49
N MET A 191 1.16 -3.22 13.81
CA MET A 191 0.23 -4.12 13.13
C MET A 191 0.11 -3.82 11.63
N LEU A 192 -0.01 -2.55 11.23
CA LEU A 192 -0.10 -2.16 9.82
C LEU A 192 1.20 -2.42 9.05
N ALA A 193 2.35 -2.48 9.72
CA ALA A 193 3.64 -2.87 9.16
C ALA A 193 3.83 -4.40 9.07
N GLY A 194 2.98 -5.16 9.75
CA GLY A 194 3.02 -6.62 9.84
C GLY A 194 2.50 -7.35 8.59
N LYS A 195 2.49 -8.68 8.68
CA LYS A 195 1.91 -9.54 7.63
C LYS A 195 0.39 -9.50 7.70
N LEU A 196 -0.24 -9.56 6.53
CA LEU A 196 -1.68 -9.62 6.40
C LEU A 196 -2.12 -10.69 5.39
N LYS A 197 -3.39 -11.09 5.50
CA LYS A 197 -4.10 -11.86 4.48
C LYS A 197 -5.22 -11.00 3.90
N PHE A 198 -5.58 -11.21 2.64
CA PHE A 198 -6.64 -10.43 2.02
C PHE A 198 -7.47 -11.24 1.03
N ASP A 199 -8.65 -10.70 0.71
CA ASP A 199 -9.50 -11.17 -0.37
C ASP A 199 -10.35 -10.00 -0.90
N CYS A 200 -10.81 -10.10 -2.15
CA CYS A 200 -11.67 -9.11 -2.78
C CYS A 200 -12.75 -9.80 -3.63
N ASP A 201 -13.96 -9.27 -3.59
CA ASP A 201 -15.11 -9.79 -4.34
C ASP A 201 -15.08 -9.48 -5.85
N CYS A 202 -14.10 -8.70 -6.34
CA CYS A 202 -14.08 -8.32 -7.74
C CYS A 202 -13.57 -9.46 -8.65
N GLY A 203 -14.12 -9.55 -9.87
CA GLY A 203 -13.76 -10.61 -10.81
C GLY A 203 -12.26 -10.66 -11.15
N ARG A 204 -11.58 -9.49 -11.22
CA ARG A 204 -10.12 -9.46 -11.42
C ARG A 204 -9.38 -10.17 -10.29
N HIS A 205 -9.81 -10.05 -9.03
CA HIS A 205 -9.20 -10.81 -7.94
C HIS A 205 -9.59 -12.29 -8.04
N THR A 206 -10.88 -12.58 -8.13
CA THR A 206 -11.41 -13.95 -8.16
C THR A 206 -10.76 -14.81 -9.24
N TYR A 207 -10.65 -14.31 -10.47
CA TYR A 207 -10.21 -15.10 -11.62
C TYR A 207 -8.72 -15.00 -11.95
N TRP A 208 -7.99 -14.00 -11.42
CA TRP A 208 -6.57 -13.82 -11.74
C TRP A 208 -5.64 -14.03 -10.54
N TYR A 209 -6.08 -13.65 -9.34
CA TYR A 209 -5.19 -13.46 -8.19
C TYR A 209 -5.55 -14.31 -6.96
N ARG A 210 -6.80 -14.76 -6.82
CA ARG A 210 -7.20 -15.57 -5.65
C ARG A 210 -6.44 -16.90 -5.59
N TYR A 211 -6.22 -17.52 -6.75
CA TYR A 211 -5.39 -18.72 -6.85
C TYR A 211 -3.96 -18.45 -6.37
N ILE A 212 -3.33 -17.37 -6.86
CA ILE A 212 -2.00 -16.92 -6.43
C ILE A 212 -1.94 -16.66 -4.92
N ALA A 213 -2.96 -15.98 -4.37
CA ALA A 213 -3.05 -15.72 -2.94
C ALA A 213 -3.21 -17.00 -2.11
N SER A 214 -3.87 -18.01 -2.66
CA SER A 214 -4.08 -19.30 -2.00
C SER A 214 -2.77 -20.09 -1.96
N ILE A 215 -2.09 -20.26 -3.08
CA ILE A 215 -0.80 -20.97 -3.13
C ILE A 215 0.33 -20.23 -2.38
N GLY A 216 0.24 -18.91 -2.28
CA GLY A 216 1.15 -18.08 -1.48
C GLY A 216 0.78 -17.99 0.00
N ASN A 217 -0.31 -18.64 0.44
CA ASN A 217 -0.82 -18.62 1.82
C ASN A 217 -1.06 -17.21 2.38
N PHE A 218 -1.53 -16.27 1.54
CA PHE A 218 -1.94 -14.93 1.95
C PHE A 218 -3.40 -14.59 1.62
N ASN A 219 -4.19 -15.60 1.27
CA ASN A 219 -5.64 -15.49 1.13
C ASN A 219 -6.34 -15.51 2.49
N TYR A 220 -7.31 -14.60 2.71
CA TYR A 220 -8.15 -14.59 3.92
C TYR A 220 -9.44 -15.40 3.75
N GLY A 221 -10.02 -15.39 2.55
CA GLY A 221 -11.33 -16.00 2.28
C GLY A 221 -11.23 -17.46 1.85
N ARG A 222 -12.21 -17.90 1.05
CA ARG A 222 -12.20 -19.24 0.44
C ARG A 222 -10.93 -19.41 -0.42
N PRO A 223 -10.13 -20.48 -0.24
CA PRO A 223 -9.07 -20.79 -1.18
C PRO A 223 -9.61 -21.02 -2.59
N GLU A 224 -8.82 -20.65 -3.59
CA GLU A 224 -9.08 -20.97 -4.99
C GLU A 224 -8.10 -22.07 -5.39
N ASP A 225 -8.66 -23.17 -5.85
CA ASP A 225 -7.99 -24.36 -6.38
C ASP A 225 -7.83 -24.31 -7.90
N GLY A 226 -8.65 -23.50 -8.58
CA GLY A 226 -8.61 -23.33 -10.02
C GLY A 226 -7.45 -22.51 -10.54
N PHE A 227 -6.56 -23.16 -11.29
CA PHE A 227 -5.45 -22.50 -11.96
C PHE A 227 -5.96 -21.52 -13.04
N PRO A 228 -5.47 -20.26 -13.08
CA PRO A 228 -6.00 -19.20 -13.96
C PRO A 228 -5.48 -19.32 -15.42
N ARG A 229 -5.67 -20.48 -16.06
CA ARG A 229 -5.13 -20.86 -17.39
C ARG A 229 -5.44 -19.91 -18.55
N ILE A 230 -6.55 -19.17 -18.50
CA ILE A 230 -6.95 -18.20 -19.54
C ILE A 230 -6.66 -16.76 -19.11
N ARG A 231 -6.82 -16.47 -17.82
CA ARG A 231 -6.82 -15.08 -17.34
C ARG A 231 -5.45 -14.64 -16.88
N ASN A 232 -4.67 -15.53 -16.26
CA ASN A 232 -3.33 -15.24 -15.79
C ASN A 232 -2.42 -16.49 -15.88
N PRO A 233 -2.21 -17.06 -17.08
CA PRO A 233 -1.45 -18.30 -17.24
C PRO A 233 0.01 -18.18 -16.78
N THR A 234 0.57 -16.97 -16.82
CA THR A 234 1.95 -16.68 -16.38
C THR A 234 2.06 -16.33 -14.90
N MET A 235 0.95 -16.32 -14.15
CA MET A 235 0.93 -16.03 -12.71
C MET A 235 1.59 -14.69 -12.32
N LYS A 236 1.41 -13.66 -13.18
CA LYS A 236 1.99 -12.33 -12.98
C LYS A 236 1.06 -11.46 -12.15
N GLY A 237 1.65 -10.64 -11.28
CA GLY A 237 0.89 -9.77 -10.37
C GLY A 237 0.23 -10.56 -9.24
N ILE A 238 -0.10 -9.89 -8.14
CA ILE A 238 -0.65 -10.58 -6.96
C ILE A 238 -1.95 -9.97 -6.42
N ALA A 239 -2.40 -8.84 -6.95
CA ALA A 239 -3.55 -8.12 -6.42
C ALA A 239 -4.26 -7.30 -7.50
N CYS A 240 -5.58 -7.16 -7.34
CA CYS A 240 -6.40 -6.28 -8.17
C CYS A 240 -6.25 -4.83 -7.72
N LYS A 241 -6.72 -3.89 -8.56
CA LYS A 241 -6.72 -2.46 -8.26
C LYS A 241 -7.34 -2.07 -6.89
N HIS A 242 -8.40 -2.76 -6.45
CA HIS A 242 -9.06 -2.47 -5.16
C HIS A 242 -8.14 -2.80 -3.99
N VAL A 243 -7.57 -4.00 -3.99
CA VAL A 243 -6.60 -4.45 -2.98
C VAL A 243 -5.37 -3.54 -3.00
N ILE A 244 -4.81 -3.23 -4.17
CA ILE A 244 -3.64 -2.35 -4.29
C ILE A 244 -3.90 -0.99 -3.64
N ARG A 245 -5.09 -0.41 -3.90
CA ARG A 245 -5.46 0.87 -3.30
C ARG A 245 -5.65 0.76 -1.78
N VAL A 246 -6.26 -0.32 -1.29
CA VAL A 246 -6.36 -0.61 0.15
C VAL A 246 -4.98 -0.72 0.79
N MET A 247 -4.06 -1.47 0.20
CA MET A 247 -2.69 -1.63 0.71
C MET A 247 -1.91 -0.31 0.71
N ALA A 248 -2.12 0.55 -0.30
CA ALA A 248 -1.53 1.88 -0.33
C ALA A 248 -2.03 2.75 0.83
N THR A 249 -3.31 2.66 1.16
CA THR A 249 -3.90 3.39 2.29
C THR A 249 -3.49 2.83 3.64
N ILE A 250 -3.36 1.51 3.78
CA ILE A 250 -2.77 0.86 4.96
C ILE A 250 -1.33 1.35 5.18
N THR A 251 -0.54 1.45 4.10
CA THR A 251 0.89 1.79 4.20
C THR A 251 1.14 3.29 4.44
N ALA A 252 0.31 4.17 3.87
CA ALA A 252 0.61 5.61 3.83
C ALA A 252 -0.52 6.53 4.34
N GLY A 253 -1.70 5.99 4.66
CA GLY A 253 -2.87 6.78 5.05
C GLY A 253 -2.86 7.19 6.52
N ALA A 254 -2.70 8.47 6.80
CA ALA A 254 -2.83 9.01 8.16
C ALA A 254 -4.21 8.73 8.76
N THR A 255 -5.29 8.94 7.99
CA THR A 255 -6.65 8.59 8.41
C THR A 255 -6.79 7.11 8.78
N PHE A 256 -6.16 6.20 8.03
CA PHE A 256 -6.24 4.76 8.32
C PHE A 256 -5.46 4.38 9.59
N ASN A 257 -4.33 5.04 9.86
CA ASN A 257 -3.62 4.89 11.14
C ASN A 257 -4.49 5.27 12.34
N LEU A 258 -5.27 6.35 12.22
CA LEU A 258 -6.21 6.77 13.28
C LEU A 258 -7.35 5.77 13.44
N TYR A 259 -7.89 5.24 12.33
CA TYR A 259 -8.87 4.17 12.38
C TYR A 259 -8.32 2.91 13.08
N ALA A 260 -7.09 2.49 12.72
CA ALA A 260 -6.42 1.35 13.34
C ALA A 260 -6.13 1.60 14.83
N LYS A 261 -5.76 2.82 15.23
CA LYS A 261 -5.66 3.20 16.65
C LYS A 261 -6.99 2.97 17.38
N SER A 262 -8.10 3.49 16.86
CA SER A 262 -9.44 3.29 17.45
C SER A 262 -9.89 1.83 17.41
N MET A 263 -9.36 1.03 16.50
CA MET A 263 -9.57 -0.42 16.45
C MET A 263 -8.90 -1.10 17.66
N ILE A 264 -7.63 -0.77 17.93
CA ILE A 264 -6.87 -1.29 19.08
C ILE A 264 -7.49 -0.84 20.41
N GLU A 265 -7.85 0.45 20.54
CA GLU A 265 -8.51 0.96 21.76
C GLU A 265 -9.81 0.23 22.08
N ARG A 266 -10.63 -0.04 21.05
CA ARG A 266 -11.86 -0.83 21.22
C ARG A 266 -11.55 -2.27 21.59
N GLY A 267 -10.60 -2.92 20.91
CA GLY A 267 -10.22 -4.31 21.19
C GLY A 267 -9.73 -4.51 22.64
N ARG A 268 -8.92 -3.58 23.15
CA ARG A 268 -8.44 -3.61 24.55
C ARG A 268 -9.57 -3.42 25.57
N ARG A 269 -10.60 -2.64 25.25
CA ARG A 269 -11.76 -2.40 26.14
C ARG A 269 -12.73 -3.58 26.15
N THR A 270 -12.99 -4.19 25.00
CA THR A 270 -14.02 -5.22 24.90
C THR A 270 -13.51 -6.62 25.27
N LEU A 271 -12.19 -6.84 25.29
CA LEU A 271 -11.54 -8.15 25.51
C LEU A 271 -12.18 -9.28 24.69
N SER A 272 -12.80 -8.92 23.56
CA SER A 272 -13.67 -9.79 22.78
C SER A 272 -13.49 -9.47 21.31
N ASN A 273 -13.35 -10.53 20.52
CA ASN A 273 -13.26 -10.47 19.06
C ASN A 273 -14.64 -10.29 18.38
N LYS A 274 -15.67 -9.86 19.14
CA LYS A 274 -16.99 -9.54 18.60
C LYS A 274 -16.87 -8.50 17.50
N LYS A 275 -17.62 -8.73 16.42
CA LYS A 275 -17.67 -7.84 15.27
C LYS A 275 -18.19 -6.46 15.68
N SER A 276 -17.37 -5.44 15.46
CA SER A 276 -17.70 -4.04 15.65
C SER A 276 -17.98 -3.39 14.29
N MET A 277 -19.23 -2.95 14.11
CA MET A 277 -19.65 -2.21 12.92
C MET A 277 -19.24 -0.75 13.02
N VAL A 278 -18.79 -0.17 11.91
CA VAL A 278 -18.55 1.28 11.80
C VAL A 278 -19.86 1.96 11.46
N THR A 279 -20.27 2.92 12.29
CA THR A 279 -21.53 3.66 12.09
C THR A 279 -21.46 4.52 10.83
N VAL A 280 -22.62 4.88 10.27
CA VAL A 280 -22.72 5.76 9.10
C VAL A 280 -22.01 7.09 9.34
N ALA A 281 -22.14 7.64 10.55
CA ALA A 281 -21.49 8.90 10.92
C ALA A 281 -19.95 8.77 10.97
N GLU A 282 -19.43 7.67 11.52
CA GLU A 282 -17.99 7.41 11.53
C GLU A 282 -17.43 7.16 10.13
N GLN A 283 -18.17 6.46 9.26
CA GLN A 283 -17.79 6.27 7.86
C GLN A 283 -17.70 7.62 7.13
N GLN A 284 -18.70 8.49 7.32
CA GLN A 284 -18.70 9.83 6.72
C GLN A 284 -17.51 10.67 7.22
N LYS A 285 -17.24 10.66 8.53
CA LYS A 285 -16.06 11.32 9.11
C LYS A 285 -14.75 10.78 8.54
N PHE A 286 -14.64 9.46 8.35
CA PHE A 286 -13.48 8.84 7.74
C PHE A 286 -13.27 9.34 6.32
N VAL A 287 -14.33 9.39 5.51
CA VAL A 287 -14.27 9.88 4.12
C VAL A 287 -13.85 11.35 4.06
N GLU A 288 -14.43 12.21 4.90
CA GLU A 288 -14.10 13.63 4.96
C GLU A 288 -12.65 13.85 5.39
N GLN A 289 -12.19 13.14 6.40
CA GLN A 289 -10.80 13.21 6.85
C GLN A 289 -9.83 12.72 5.77
N ALA A 290 -10.14 11.62 5.09
CA ALA A 290 -9.33 11.09 4.00
C ALA A 290 -9.22 12.07 2.83
N LEU A 291 -10.31 12.80 2.51
CA LEU A 291 -10.29 13.87 1.50
C LEU A 291 -9.42 15.04 1.93
N ARG A 292 -9.52 15.48 3.18
CA ARG A 292 -8.69 16.56 3.73
C ARG A 292 -7.22 16.19 3.72
N ASP A 293 -6.89 14.97 4.14
CA ASP A 293 -5.52 14.45 4.11
C ASP A 293 -4.99 14.39 2.68
N ALA A 294 -5.82 13.96 1.72
CA ALA A 294 -5.46 13.93 0.30
C ALA A 294 -5.16 15.34 -0.23
N GLN A 295 -6.01 16.33 0.06
CA GLN A 295 -5.81 17.74 -0.33
C GLN A 295 -4.52 18.33 0.25
N LYS A 296 -4.20 18.02 1.52
CA LYS A 296 -2.97 18.50 2.18
C LYS A 296 -1.71 17.84 1.62
N SER A 297 -1.81 16.58 1.20
CA SER A 297 -0.67 15.87 0.62
C SER A 297 -0.43 16.33 -0.83
N LYS A 298 0.49 17.28 -1.04
CA LYS A 298 0.99 17.68 -2.39
C LYS A 298 1.65 16.53 -3.19
N ARG A 299 1.74 15.32 -2.62
CA ARG A 299 2.28 14.12 -3.27
C ARG A 299 1.15 13.44 -4.02
N GLY A 300 1.13 13.60 -5.34
CA GLY A 300 0.16 12.94 -6.22
C GLY A 300 -0.04 11.46 -5.87
N SER A 301 -1.30 11.03 -5.85
CA SER A 301 -1.85 9.76 -5.35
C SER A 301 -1.37 8.49 -6.09
N VAL A 302 -0.31 8.62 -6.90
CA VAL A 302 0.27 7.58 -7.74
C VAL A 302 0.92 6.52 -6.88
N ILE A 303 0.37 5.32 -6.96
CA ILE A 303 0.86 4.16 -6.25
C ILE A 303 2.09 3.65 -6.98
N ARG A 304 3.26 3.87 -6.36
CA ARG A 304 4.57 3.47 -6.87
C ARG A 304 5.19 2.37 -6.01
N THR A 305 5.95 1.49 -6.64
CA THR A 305 6.80 0.50 -5.95
C THR A 305 7.93 1.19 -5.19
N ALA A 306 8.60 0.43 -4.31
CA ALA A 306 9.78 0.93 -3.60
C ALA A 306 10.92 1.34 -4.56
N GLU A 307 11.12 0.57 -5.62
CA GLU A 307 12.12 0.83 -6.65
C GLU A 307 11.79 2.08 -7.47
N GLU A 308 10.55 2.20 -7.93
CA GLU A 308 10.08 3.41 -8.64
C GLU A 308 10.21 4.67 -7.77
N LYS A 309 9.91 4.57 -6.47
CA LYS A 309 10.13 5.67 -5.52
C LYS A 309 11.61 5.99 -5.33
N LYS A 310 12.49 4.98 -5.32
CA LYS A 310 13.94 5.16 -5.21
C LYS A 310 14.48 5.83 -6.48
N ALA A 311 14.11 5.33 -7.65
CA ALA A 311 14.48 5.91 -8.94
C ALA A 311 13.99 7.35 -9.07
N GLN A 312 12.73 7.63 -8.73
CA GLN A 312 12.19 8.99 -8.74
C GLN A 312 12.96 9.92 -7.80
N ARG A 313 13.33 9.45 -6.61
CA ARG A 313 14.15 10.22 -5.66
C ARG A 313 15.55 10.48 -6.22
N GLN A 314 16.17 9.48 -6.83
CA GLN A 314 17.49 9.57 -7.45
C GLN A 314 17.53 10.51 -8.66
N ALA A 315 16.43 10.60 -9.40
CA ALA A 315 16.27 11.52 -10.52
C ALA A 315 16.02 12.98 -10.09
N GLN A 316 15.74 13.26 -8.81
CA GLN A 316 15.55 14.64 -8.35
C GLN A 316 16.88 15.41 -8.27
N PRO A 317 17.00 16.60 -8.89
CA PRO A 317 18.24 17.39 -8.84
C PRO A 317 18.66 17.77 -7.41
N SER A 318 17.69 17.95 -6.50
CA SER A 318 17.98 18.20 -5.07
C SER A 318 18.68 17.01 -4.41
N TYR A 319 18.28 15.79 -4.72
CA TYR A 319 18.88 14.58 -4.18
C TYR A 319 20.29 14.36 -4.77
N GLN A 320 20.49 14.66 -6.04
CA GLN A 320 21.81 14.61 -6.68
C GLN A 320 22.78 15.61 -6.04
N ARG A 321 22.36 16.86 -5.84
CA ARG A 321 23.15 17.87 -5.10
C ARG A 321 23.48 17.43 -3.68
N GLN A 322 22.55 16.79 -2.96
CA GLN A 322 22.82 16.25 -1.63
C GLN A 322 23.82 15.09 -1.66
N GLN A 323 23.75 14.21 -2.65
CA GLN A 323 24.74 13.14 -2.81
C GLN A 323 26.13 13.69 -3.12
N GLU A 324 26.22 14.66 -4.01
CA GLU A 324 27.46 15.34 -4.35
C GLU A 324 28.05 16.05 -3.13
N ALA A 325 27.25 16.83 -2.39
CA ALA A 325 27.68 17.47 -1.16
C ALA A 325 28.18 16.44 -0.11
N ARG A 326 27.53 15.28 0.01
CA ARG A 326 28.00 14.18 0.87
C ARG A 326 29.31 13.58 0.39
N ARG A 327 29.50 13.41 -0.93
CA ARG A 327 30.75 12.92 -1.52
C ARG A 327 31.89 13.90 -1.30
N VAL A 328 31.66 15.20 -1.54
CA VAL A 328 32.63 16.27 -1.28
C VAL A 328 32.99 16.32 0.20
N LYS A 329 31.99 16.27 1.08
CA LYS A 329 32.24 16.21 2.53
C LYS A 329 33.09 14.99 2.91
N ALA A 330 32.72 13.79 2.45
CA ALA A 330 33.48 12.58 2.72
C ALA A 330 34.90 12.61 2.13
N ALA A 331 35.09 13.23 0.96
CA ALA A 331 36.41 13.43 0.37
C ALA A 331 37.24 14.41 1.19
N ASN A 332 36.65 15.52 1.65
CA ASN A 332 37.30 16.48 2.54
C ASN A 332 37.65 15.86 3.89
N ASP A 333 36.77 15.05 4.47
CA ASP A 333 37.02 14.34 5.73
C ASP A 333 38.17 13.33 5.59
N LYS A 334 38.23 12.60 4.45
CA LYS A 334 39.36 11.72 4.12
C LYS A 334 40.66 12.49 3.89
N LEU A 335 40.61 13.65 3.25
CA LEU A 335 41.79 14.51 3.07
C LEU A 335 42.30 15.05 4.39
N ARG A 336 41.41 15.47 5.30
CA ARG A 336 41.75 15.88 6.67
C ARG A 336 42.41 14.76 7.47
N ALA A 337 41.90 13.53 7.32
CA ALA A 337 42.46 12.37 8.01
C ALA A 337 43.81 11.90 7.44
N SER A 338 43.99 11.99 6.12
CA SER A 338 45.19 11.45 5.44
C SER A 338 46.32 12.47 5.25
N LYS A 339 46.00 13.76 5.18
CA LYS A 339 46.95 14.86 4.96
C LYS A 339 46.54 16.08 5.80
N PRO A 340 46.58 15.98 7.15
CA PRO A 340 46.21 17.08 8.03
C PRO A 340 47.02 18.36 7.72
N ASP A 341 48.29 18.21 7.37
CA ASP A 341 49.21 19.33 7.05
C ASP A 341 48.84 20.12 5.79
N LYS A 342 48.08 19.52 4.87
CA LYS A 342 47.60 20.20 3.65
C LYS A 342 46.26 20.88 3.83
N VAL A 343 45.50 20.51 4.87
CA VAL A 343 44.15 21.05 5.13
C VAL A 343 44.16 22.08 6.27
N ASN A 344 45.04 21.91 7.25
CA ASN A 344 45.28 22.84 8.37
C ASN A 344 46.68 23.45 8.27
N ARG A 345 47.11 23.90 7.08
CA ARG A 345 48.35 24.65 6.98
C ARG A 345 48.13 26.01 7.64
N LYS A 346 48.73 26.25 8.82
CA LYS A 346 48.79 27.59 9.42
C LYS A 346 49.29 28.56 8.34
N VAL A 347 48.49 29.59 8.07
CA VAL A 347 48.79 30.58 7.04
C VAL A 347 50.16 31.18 7.36
N SER A 348 51.08 31.18 6.40
CA SER A 348 52.44 31.68 6.67
C SER A 348 52.43 33.21 6.79
N ALA A 349 53.39 33.79 7.52
CA ALA A 349 53.50 35.25 7.66
C ALA A 349 53.54 36.01 6.32
N VAL A 350 54.06 35.36 5.26
CA VAL A 350 54.10 35.90 3.89
C VAL A 350 52.69 36.01 3.29
N GLN A 351 51.80 35.06 3.59
CA GLN A 351 50.41 35.08 3.16
C GLN A 351 49.56 36.08 3.95
N HIS A 352 49.87 36.32 5.24
CA HIS A 352 49.27 37.40 6.03
C HIS A 352 49.61 38.78 5.45
N GLN A 353 50.85 38.97 4.99
CA GLN A 353 51.28 40.22 4.34
C GLN A 353 50.57 40.45 3.00
N ALA A 354 50.47 39.42 2.16
CA ALA A 354 49.76 39.51 0.88
C ALA A 354 48.25 39.79 1.06
N LEU A 355 47.60 39.13 2.04
CA LEU A 355 46.20 39.37 2.38
C LEU A 355 45.98 40.78 2.95
N THR A 356 46.89 41.24 3.81
CA THR A 356 46.87 42.60 4.36
C THR A 356 47.01 43.65 3.26
N ALA A 357 47.90 43.44 2.29
CA ALA A 357 48.09 44.33 1.15
C ALA A 357 46.84 44.37 0.24
N ALA A 358 46.24 43.21 -0.05
CA ALA A 358 45.01 43.11 -0.84
C ALA A 358 43.81 43.79 -0.15
N MET A 359 43.65 43.62 1.17
CA MET A 359 42.58 44.26 1.94
C MET A 359 42.77 45.78 2.06
N LYS A 360 44.02 46.26 2.18
CA LYS A 360 44.32 47.71 2.12
C LYS A 360 43.99 48.29 0.75
N ALA A 361 44.33 47.59 -0.33
CA ALA A 361 44.01 48.02 -1.69
C ALA A 361 42.50 48.09 -1.97
N GLN A 362 41.70 47.30 -1.26
CA GLN A 362 40.23 47.33 -1.30
C GLN A 362 39.60 48.33 -0.30
N GLY A 363 40.40 49.14 0.38
CA GLY A 363 39.92 50.24 1.24
C GLY A 363 39.47 49.82 2.65
N PHE A 364 39.83 48.62 3.12
CA PHE A 364 39.53 48.20 4.49
C PHE A 364 40.39 48.97 5.51
N SER A 365 39.76 49.37 6.61
CA SER A 365 40.45 50.08 7.69
C SER A 365 41.38 49.15 8.48
N ALA A 366 42.44 49.70 9.09
CA ALA A 366 43.42 48.92 9.85
C ALA A 366 42.79 48.07 10.97
N LYS A 367 41.70 48.54 11.59
CA LYS A 367 40.94 47.79 12.61
C LYS A 367 40.19 46.59 12.03
N GLN A 368 39.62 46.72 10.83
CA GLN A 368 38.92 45.62 10.14
C GLN A 368 39.90 44.54 9.67
N ILE A 369 41.08 44.95 9.22
CA ILE A 369 42.14 44.02 8.81
C ILE A 369 42.67 43.25 10.04
N ALA A 370 42.95 43.94 11.14
CA ALA A 370 43.37 43.28 12.39
C ALA A 370 42.31 42.30 12.94
N ALA A 371 41.03 42.66 12.85
CA ALA A 371 39.93 41.77 13.23
C ALA A 371 39.85 40.53 12.32
N ALA A 372 40.00 40.70 11.01
CA ALA A 372 39.99 39.58 10.05
C ALA A 372 41.18 38.62 10.25
N LEU A 373 42.39 39.15 10.50
CA LEU A 373 43.58 38.33 10.74
C LEU A 373 43.48 37.54 12.06
N SER A 374 42.96 38.16 13.13
CA SER A 374 42.77 37.49 14.42
C SER A 374 41.69 36.40 14.39
N ALA A 375 40.70 36.50 13.48
CA ALA A 375 39.72 35.45 13.25
C ALA A 375 40.33 34.23 12.53
N VAL A 376 41.30 34.45 11.64
CA VAL A 376 42.01 33.37 10.92
C VAL A 376 43.00 32.62 11.81
N GLU A 377 43.58 33.28 12.83
CA GLU A 377 44.50 32.65 13.80
C GLU A 377 43.80 31.78 14.85
N ARG A 378 42.48 31.93 15.03
CA ARG A 378 41.69 31.20 16.05
C ARG A 378 41.04 29.91 15.53
N THR A 379 41.17 29.60 14.25
CA THR A 379 40.72 28.35 13.60
C THR A 379 41.91 27.51 13.21
#